data_AF-A0AAU8WVV8-F1
#
_entry.id   AF-A0AAU8WVV8-F1
#
_cell.length_a   1.000
_cell.length_b   1.000
_cell.length_c   1.000
_cell.angle_alpha   90.00
_cell.angle_beta   90.00
_cell.angle_gamma   90.00
#
_symmetry.space_group_name_H-M   'P 1'
#
loop_
_entity.id
_entity.type
_entity.pdbx_description
1 polymer ?
#
loop_
_entity_poly.entity_id
_entity_poly.type
_entity_poly.pdbx_seq_one_letter_code
_entity_poly.pdbx_strand_id
1 'polypeptide(L)'
;MRQSIYLQLAVLLVRAELRREERVWKRKVRRSSYHLPWNNPHLLCDIGLETDGRPIGLSLPDAVVAERRVRHIRRVLAARIPT
;
A
#
# COMPACT_ATOMS: atom_id res chain seq x y z
N MET A 1 -21.16 24.54 -6.51
CA MET A 1 -20.95 23.10 -6.23
C MET A 1 -19.72 22.57 -6.96
N ARG A 2 -18.51 22.86 -6.47
CA ARG A 2 -17.21 22.45 -7.09
C ARG A 2 -16.41 21.45 -6.24
N GLN A 3 -16.88 21.10 -5.04
CA GLN A 3 -16.18 20.20 -4.10
C GLN A 3 -16.27 18.71 -4.49
N SER A 4 -17.30 18.31 -5.23
CA SER A 4 -17.48 16.93 -5.70
C SER A 4 -16.38 16.49 -6.67
N ILE A 5 -15.92 17.39 -7.55
CA ILE A 5 -14.87 17.11 -8.53
C ILE A 5 -13.55 16.77 -7.82
N TYR A 6 -13.18 17.54 -6.80
CA TYR A 6 -11.96 17.29 -6.02
C TYR A 6 -12.02 15.96 -5.27
N LEU A 7 -13.18 15.60 -4.72
CA LEU A 7 -13.37 14.31 -4.06
C LEU A 7 -13.26 13.14 -5.04
N GLN A 8 -13.85 13.27 -6.24
CA GLN A 8 -13.73 12.27 -7.29
C GLN A 8 -12.28 12.07 -7.73
N LEU A 9 -11.54 13.17 -7.90
CA LEU A 9 -10.13 13.16 -8.29
C LEU A 9 -9.25 12.55 -7.19
N ALA A 10 -9.50 12.88 -5.92
CA ALA A 10 -8.81 12.28 -4.78
C ALA A 10 -9.03 10.76 -4.72
N VAL A 11 -10.28 10.30 -4.89
CA VAL A 11 -10.60 8.87 -4.93
C VAL A 11 -9.89 8.17 -6.08
N LEU A 12 -9.84 8.80 -7.26
CA LEU A 12 -9.14 8.25 -8.42
C LEU A 12 -7.64 8.09 -8.13
N LEU A 13 -7.00 9.13 -7.60
CA LEU A 13 -5.57 9.11 -7.27
C LEU A 13 -5.23 8.04 -6.22
N VAL A 14 -6.04 7.92 -5.16
CA VAL A 14 -5.86 6.87 -4.15
C VAL A 14 -5.98 5.47 -4.77
N ARG A 15 -7.01 5.25 -5.61
CA ARG A 15 -7.16 3.97 -6.32
C ARG A 15 -5.98 3.68 -7.25
N ALA A 16 -5.45 4.69 -7.93
CA ALA A 16 -4.30 4.55 -8.81
C ALA A 16 -3.02 4.18 -8.05
N GLU A 17 -2.78 4.80 -6.89
CA GLU A 17 -1.66 4.44 -6.01
C GLU A 17 -1.79 3.00 -5.51
N LEU A 18 -2.96 2.59 -5.02
CA LEU A 18 -3.19 1.21 -4.55
C LEU A 18 -2.89 0.19 -5.65
N ARG A 19 -3.36 0.43 -6.88
CA ARG A 19 -3.05 -0.44 -8.05
C ARG A 19 -1.58 -0.45 -8.42
N ARG A 20 -0.85 0.64 -8.19
CA ARG A 20 0.60 0.71 -8.43
C ARG A 20 1.34 -0.10 -7.37
N GLU A 21 1.00 0.06 -6.10
CA GLU A 21 1.58 -0.72 -5.01
C GLU A 21 1.33 -2.21 -5.20
N GLU A 22 0.12 -2.61 -5.56
CA GLU A 22 -0.21 -4.02 -5.84
C GLU A 22 0.65 -4.59 -6.98
N ARG A 23 0.87 -3.83 -8.06
CA ARG A 23 1.75 -4.25 -9.16
C ARG A 23 3.21 -4.39 -8.73
N VAL A 24 3.72 -3.44 -7.94
CA VAL A 24 5.08 -3.50 -7.39
C VAL A 24 5.22 -4.71 -6.47
N TRP A 25 4.23 -4.97 -5.63
CA TRP A 25 4.16 -6.12 -4.75
C TRP A 25 4.20 -7.43 -5.54
N LYS A 26 3.30 -7.62 -6.52
CA LYS A 26 3.28 -8.81 -7.38
C LYS A 26 4.62 -9.07 -8.08
N ARG A 27 5.31 -8.01 -8.53
CA ARG A 27 6.66 -8.14 -9.10
C ARG A 27 7.68 -8.61 -8.06
N LYS A 28 7.63 -8.09 -6.84
CA LYS A 28 8.53 -8.49 -5.75
C LYS A 28 8.30 -9.96 -5.37
N VAL A 29 7.03 -10.33 -5.17
CA VAL A 29 6.62 -11.72 -4.86
C VAL A 29 7.06 -12.69 -5.94
N ARG A 30 6.89 -12.34 -7.22
CA ARG A 30 7.35 -13.18 -8.35
C ARG A 30 8.88 -13.37 -8.36
N ARG A 31 9.65 -12.41 -7.87
CA ARG A 31 11.11 -12.56 -7.75
C ARG A 31 11.50 -13.46 -6.59
N SER A 32 10.80 -13.36 -5.47
CA SER A 32 11.04 -14.18 -4.28
C SER A 32 10.30 -15.52 -4.30
N SER A 33 9.56 -15.83 -5.36
CA SER A 33 8.69 -17.01 -5.39
C SER A 33 9.48 -18.32 -5.26
N TYR A 34 10.72 -18.34 -5.73
CA TYR A 34 11.60 -19.51 -5.62
C TYR A 34 12.10 -19.78 -4.19
N HIS A 35 12.05 -18.80 -3.29
CA HIS A 35 12.55 -18.93 -1.92
C HIS A 35 11.47 -19.32 -0.90
N LEU A 36 10.18 -19.29 -1.29
CA LEU A 36 9.06 -19.51 -0.38
C LEU A 36 8.34 -20.84 -0.66
N PRO A 37 7.94 -21.59 0.38
CA PRO A 37 7.21 -22.84 0.21
C PRO A 37 5.71 -22.59 -0.07
N TRP A 38 5.37 -22.06 -1.26
CA TRP A 38 3.99 -21.73 -1.64
C TRP A 38 2.99 -22.88 -1.58
N ASN A 39 3.48 -24.10 -1.75
CA ASN A 39 2.65 -25.30 -1.78
C ASN A 39 2.21 -25.75 -0.37
N ASN A 40 2.79 -25.18 0.69
CA ASN A 40 2.46 -25.55 2.06
C ASN A 40 1.93 -24.33 2.84
N PRO A 41 0.60 -24.19 2.99
CA PRO A 41 0.00 -23.04 3.66
C PRO A 41 0.35 -22.98 5.16
N HIS A 42 0.61 -24.12 5.80
CA HIS A 42 0.99 -24.15 7.21
C HIS A 42 2.40 -23.60 7.42
N LEU A 43 3.36 -23.98 6.56
CA LEU A 43 4.71 -23.41 6.59
C LEU A 43 4.73 -21.92 6.29
N LEU A 44 3.86 -21.45 5.39
CA LEU A 44 3.70 -20.00 5.16
C LEU A 44 3.22 -19.31 6.44
N CYS A 45 2.22 -19.89 7.12
CA CYS A 45 1.70 -19.34 8.38
C CYS A 45 2.79 -19.26 9.46
N ASP A 46 3.63 -20.28 9.58
CA ASP A 46 4.75 -20.32 10.54
C ASP A 46 5.83 -19.27 10.23
N ILE A 47 6.05 -18.96 8.95
CA ILE A 47 6.93 -17.86 8.50
C ILE A 47 6.29 -16.48 8.75
N GLY A 48 4.99 -16.44 9.09
CA GLY A 48 4.22 -15.22 9.28
C GLY A 48 3.66 -14.67 7.98
N LEU A 49 3.33 -15.52 7.01
CA LEU A 49 2.78 -15.16 5.71
C LEU A 49 1.41 -15.82 5.46
N GLU A 50 0.50 -15.06 4.88
CA GLU A 50 -0.74 -15.54 4.29
C GLU A 50 -0.47 -16.37 3.02
N THR A 51 -1.48 -17.12 2.58
CA THR A 51 -1.45 -17.87 1.30
C THR A 51 -1.14 -16.99 0.10
N ASP A 52 -1.47 -15.71 0.19
CA ASP A 52 -1.21 -14.70 -0.85
C ASP A 52 0.22 -14.12 -0.78
N GLY A 53 1.03 -14.62 0.17
CA GLY A 53 2.39 -14.18 0.42
C GLY A 53 2.50 -12.85 1.15
N ARG A 54 1.37 -12.31 1.61
CA ARG A 54 1.32 -11.10 2.44
C ARG A 54 1.71 -11.44 3.88
N PRO A 55 2.39 -10.56 4.62
CA PRO A 55 2.65 -10.81 6.03
C PRO A 55 1.35 -10.86 6.83
N ILE A 56 1.24 -11.84 7.73
CA ILE A 56 0.15 -11.97 8.68
C ILE A 56 0.27 -10.81 9.69
N GLY A 57 -0.74 -9.93 9.73
CA GLY A 57 -0.76 -8.76 10.61
C GLY A 57 -0.45 -7.42 9.91
N LEU A 58 -0.05 -6.41 10.69
CA LEU A 58 0.26 -5.08 10.18
C LEU A 58 1.53 -5.10 9.32
N SER A 59 1.34 -5.13 7.99
CA SER A 59 2.41 -5.16 6.99
C SER A 59 3.39 -3.97 6.99
N LEU A 60 3.07 -2.89 7.72
CA LEU A 60 3.87 -1.69 7.82
C LEU A 60 4.04 -1.34 9.30
N PRO A 61 5.27 -1.04 9.77
CA PRO A 61 5.45 -0.44 11.09
C PRO A 61 4.63 0.84 11.19
N ASP A 62 4.00 1.10 12.34
CA ASP A 62 3.14 2.27 12.56
C ASP A 62 3.84 3.59 12.21
N ALA A 63 5.15 3.66 12.46
CA ALA A 63 6.00 4.78 12.08
C ALA A 63 5.95 5.08 10.57
N VAL A 64 5.94 4.06 9.71
CA VAL A 64 5.90 4.21 8.25
C VAL A 64 4.52 4.65 7.79
N VAL A 65 3.47 4.14 8.43
CA VAL A 65 2.08 4.56 8.15
C VAL A 65 1.88 6.03 8.53
N ALA A 66 2.37 6.43 9.71
CA ALA A 66 2.32 7.80 10.20
C ALA A 66 3.11 8.74 9.27
N GLU A 67 4.33 8.38 8.88
CA GLU A 67 5.16 9.20 7.99
C GLU A 67 4.50 9.42 6.63
N ARG A 68 3.93 8.35 6.03
CA ARG A 68 3.16 8.47 4.77
C ARG A 68 1.98 9.42 4.94
N ARG A 69 1.24 9.29 6.04
CA ARG A 69 0.07 10.14 6.31
C ARG A 69 0.47 11.61 6.49
N VAL A 70 1.53 11.88 7.25
CA VAL A 70 2.10 13.23 7.41
C VAL A 70 2.56 13.80 6.07
N ARG A 71 3.21 12.99 5.22
CA ARG A 71 3.66 13.42 3.89
C ARG A 71 2.48 13.81 2.98
N HIS A 72 1.40 13.03 2.97
CA HIS A 72 0.21 13.37 2.20
C HIS A 72 -0.48 14.63 2.75
N ILE A 73 -0.58 14.77 4.07
CA ILE A 73 -1.14 15.98 4.70
C ILE A 73 -0.32 17.22 4.32
N ARG A 74 1.02 17.16 4.42
CA ARG A 74 1.91 18.26 4.03
C ARG A 74 1.72 18.66 2.56
N ARG A 75 1.60 17.69 1.65
CA ARG A 75 1.34 17.95 0.23
C ARG A 75 0.00 18.65 0.00
N VAL A 76 -1.06 18.21 0.68
CA VAL A 76 -2.38 18.84 0.57
C VAL A 76 -2.38 20.25 1.14
N LEU A 77 -1.73 20.47 2.29
CA LEU A 77 -1.61 21.80 2.90
C LEU A 77 -0.80 22.75 2.03
N ALA A 78 0.35 22.30 1.50
CA ALA A 78 1.17 23.10 0.60
C ALA A 78 0.42 23.50 -0.68
N ALA A 79 -0.39 22.59 -1.25
CA ALA A 79 -1.21 22.89 -2.42
C ALA A 79 -2.42 23.80 -2.13
N ARG A 80 -2.78 23.98 -0.85
CA ARG A 80 -3.89 24.84 -0.41
C ARG A 80 -3.48 26.26 -0.05
N ILE A 81 -2.20 26.53 0.15
CA ILE A 81 -1.70 27.89 0.39
C ILE A 81 -1.59 28.57 -0.99
N PRO A 82 -2.44 29.56 -1.31
CA PRO A 82 -2.21 30.38 -2.49
C PRO A 82 -1.00 31.25 -2.16
N THR A 83 0.15 30.93 -2.76
CA THR A 83 1.27 31.86 -2.86
C THR A 83 0.94 32.94 -3.86
#